data_AF-A0A653UH80-F1
#
_entry.id   AF-A0A653UH80-F1
#
_cell.length_a   1.000
_cell.length_b   1.000
_cell.length_c   1.000
_cell.angle_alpha   90.00
_cell.angle_beta   90.00
_cell.angle_gamma   90.00
#
_symmetry.space_group_name_H-M   'P 1'
#
loop_
_entity.id
_entity.type
_entity.pdbx_description
1 polymer ?
#
loop_
_entity_poly.entity_id
_entity_poly.type
_entity_poly.pdbx_seq_one_letter_code
_entity_poly.pdbx_strand_id
1 'polypeptide(L)'
;MSHNRKKHTPKISTFSANLPVNQNQQTTDSRIEQVEAVKEFSVTTIVSNPYQSLPATGLSRIITKQLPEDMDDIVQYYNHIDAIQATSFVEKCRILAHANNLFRDPETKREFQKEQGTWKDFLNKIGMSHAQVNRFVSFWNIFGPNILEKTIEQNFSATKLAELLSWPENPKSALLENKKYSTENGSKTVYEMTREELREVKRRLISRNNKEVQVIKKQSKAKKLEIFFSDLMEPLYINLQEIAAKKKMKEEQIIMEALQDYLKKYEID
;
A
#
# COMPACT_ATOMS: atom_id res chain seq x y z
N MET A 1 37.52 -12.47 -60.29
CA MET A 1 36.60 -12.34 -59.14
C MET A 1 37.06 -13.29 -58.03
N SER A 2 37.78 -12.79 -57.02
CA SER A 2 38.08 -13.52 -55.79
C SER A 2 38.36 -12.49 -54.69
N HIS A 3 37.58 -12.54 -53.62
CA HIS A 3 37.78 -11.77 -52.40
C HIS A 3 38.54 -12.61 -51.39
N ASN A 4 39.56 -12.04 -50.75
CA ASN A 4 40.09 -12.59 -49.51
C ASN A 4 40.51 -11.48 -48.54
N ARG A 5 40.06 -11.64 -47.29
CA ARG A 5 40.25 -10.77 -46.11
C ARG A 5 41.72 -10.64 -45.71
N LYS A 6 42.11 -9.47 -45.19
CA LYS A 6 43.06 -9.36 -44.06
C LYS A 6 42.62 -8.30 -43.06
N LYS A 7 42.70 -8.69 -41.78
CA LYS A 7 42.41 -7.93 -40.56
C LYS A 7 43.51 -6.87 -40.34
N HIS A 8 43.14 -5.68 -39.88
CA HIS A 8 44.04 -4.86 -39.06
C HIS A 8 43.24 -3.94 -38.13
N THR A 9 43.46 -4.10 -36.83
CA THR A 9 43.07 -3.18 -35.76
C THR A 9 44.05 -2.00 -35.68
N PRO A 10 43.59 -0.79 -35.32
CA PRO A 10 44.40 0.19 -34.60
C PRO A 10 43.74 0.53 -33.24
N LYS A 11 44.32 0.14 -32.11
CA LYS A 11 45.23 0.93 -31.25
C LYS A 11 44.70 2.33 -30.87
N ILE A 12 44.19 2.38 -29.64
CA ILE A 12 43.83 3.57 -28.86
C ILE A 12 45.09 4.41 -28.64
N SER A 13 45.01 5.71 -28.97
CA SER A 13 46.04 6.71 -28.67
C SER A 13 45.51 7.67 -27.60
N THR A 14 46.39 7.94 -26.66
CA THR A 14 46.31 8.74 -25.43
C THR A 14 45.73 10.14 -25.61
N PHE A 15 44.81 10.52 -24.70
CA PHE A 15 44.41 11.90 -24.44
C PHE A 15 45.51 12.61 -23.63
N SER A 16 46.09 13.67 -24.20
CA SER A 16 46.82 14.70 -23.46
C SER A 16 46.32 16.06 -23.91
N ALA A 17 45.84 16.81 -22.90
CA ALA A 17 45.84 18.27 -22.72
C ALA A 17 45.59 19.19 -23.92
N ASN A 18 44.58 20.06 -23.81
CA ASN A 18 44.75 21.52 -23.75
C ASN A 18 43.39 22.22 -23.85
N LEU A 19 42.94 22.84 -22.75
CA LEU A 19 41.92 23.88 -22.76
C LEU A 19 42.57 25.22 -23.13
N PRO A 20 42.00 25.99 -24.07
CA PRO A 20 42.18 27.44 -24.11
C PRO A 20 40.89 28.15 -23.68
N VAL A 21 41.05 29.12 -22.79
CA VAL A 21 40.06 30.17 -22.49
C VAL A 21 40.34 31.34 -23.44
N ASN A 22 39.33 31.87 -24.15
CA ASN A 22 39.27 33.32 -24.41
C ASN A 22 37.91 33.84 -24.92
N GLN A 23 37.36 34.76 -24.12
CA GLN A 23 36.81 36.10 -24.41
C GLN A 23 35.91 36.35 -25.64
N ASN A 24 34.64 36.64 -25.31
CA ASN A 24 33.73 37.67 -25.84
C ASN A 24 33.52 37.82 -27.36
N GLN A 25 32.28 37.58 -27.80
CA GLN A 25 31.53 38.46 -28.71
C GLN A 25 30.02 38.24 -28.56
N GLN A 26 29.29 39.29 -28.20
CA GLN A 26 27.83 39.31 -28.17
C GLN A 26 27.27 39.32 -29.60
N THR A 27 26.47 38.31 -29.96
CA THR A 27 25.31 38.48 -30.86
C THR A 27 24.37 37.28 -30.76
N THR A 28 23.10 37.55 -30.42
CA THR A 28 21.89 36.76 -30.77
C THR A 28 21.68 35.33 -30.25
N ASP A 29 22.46 34.80 -29.30
CA ASP A 29 22.26 33.43 -28.75
C ASP A 29 21.76 33.35 -27.29
N SER A 30 21.32 34.47 -26.70
CA SER A 30 21.02 34.54 -25.25
C SER A 30 19.83 33.70 -24.76
N ARG A 31 19.06 33.07 -25.67
CA ARG A 31 17.99 32.12 -25.30
C ARG A 31 18.44 30.67 -25.31
N ILE A 32 19.47 30.33 -26.09
CA ILE A 32 20.01 28.97 -26.13
C ILE A 32 21.04 28.82 -25.01
N GLU A 33 21.90 29.82 -24.78
CA GLU A 33 22.84 29.82 -23.65
C GLU A 33 22.16 29.90 -22.28
N GLN A 34 20.99 30.56 -22.14
CA GLN A 34 20.23 30.49 -20.89
C GLN A 34 19.63 29.10 -20.65
N VAL A 35 19.31 28.34 -21.70
CA VAL A 35 18.80 26.97 -21.58
C VAL A 35 19.94 25.98 -21.34
N GLU A 36 21.13 26.24 -21.89
CA GLU A 36 22.34 25.46 -21.64
C GLU A 36 22.93 25.74 -20.26
N ALA A 37 22.97 27.00 -19.80
CA ALA A 37 23.34 27.34 -18.43
C ALA A 37 22.33 26.77 -17.42
N VAL A 38 21.01 26.79 -17.72
CA VAL A 38 20.02 26.11 -16.86
C VAL A 38 20.21 24.58 -16.88
N LYS A 39 20.64 23.99 -18.01
CA LYS A 39 21.02 22.58 -18.06
C LYS A 39 22.29 22.30 -17.26
N GLU A 40 23.34 23.11 -17.38
CA GLU A 40 24.59 22.97 -16.63
C GLU A 40 24.39 23.19 -15.12
N PHE A 41 23.50 24.10 -14.71
CA PHE A 41 23.08 24.27 -13.31
C PHE A 41 22.17 23.14 -12.81
N SER A 42 21.38 22.51 -13.69
CA SER A 42 20.60 21.31 -13.34
C SER A 42 21.43 20.03 -13.30
N VAL A 43 22.56 19.98 -14.01
CA VAL A 43 23.52 18.86 -13.97
C VAL A 43 24.43 18.97 -12.74
N THR A 44 24.69 20.18 -12.23
CA THR A 44 25.58 20.41 -11.08
C THR A 44 24.89 20.42 -9.71
N THR A 45 23.56 20.23 -9.66
CA THR A 45 22.84 19.91 -8.40
C THR A 45 22.40 18.45 -8.30
N ILE A 46 22.91 17.58 -9.17
CA ILE A 46 23.02 16.17 -8.81
C ILE A 46 24.17 16.10 -7.82
N VAL A 47 23.89 16.33 -6.53
CA VAL A 47 24.72 15.76 -5.48
C VAL A 47 24.82 14.29 -5.85
N SER A 48 25.96 13.87 -6.40
CA SER A 48 26.16 12.49 -6.84
C SER A 48 25.85 11.64 -5.65
N ASN A 49 24.73 10.91 -5.69
CA ASN A 49 24.33 10.13 -4.55
C ASN A 49 25.47 9.12 -4.30
N PRO A 50 26.17 9.17 -3.16
CA PRO A 50 27.34 8.34 -2.92
C PRO A 50 27.03 6.84 -2.98
N TYR A 51 25.74 6.48 -3.04
CA TYR A 51 25.22 5.14 -3.13
C TYR A 51 24.80 4.71 -4.54
N GLN A 52 24.72 5.62 -5.52
CA GLN A 52 24.36 5.30 -6.92
C GLN A 52 25.44 4.47 -7.65
N SER A 53 26.68 4.52 -7.15
CA SER A 53 27.83 3.74 -7.62
C SER A 53 28.02 2.42 -6.85
N LEU A 54 27.23 2.16 -5.80
CA LEU A 54 27.39 0.93 -5.04
C LEU A 54 26.76 -0.24 -5.79
N PRO A 55 27.48 -1.37 -5.89
CA PRO A 55 26.88 -2.60 -6.38
C PRO A 55 25.69 -2.98 -5.48
N ALA A 56 24.69 -3.68 -6.02
CA ALA A 56 23.50 -4.09 -5.27
C ALA A 56 23.83 -4.80 -3.93
N THR A 57 24.99 -5.47 -3.86
CA THR A 57 25.55 -6.09 -2.64
C THR A 57 25.99 -5.09 -1.57
N GLY A 58 26.44 -3.89 -1.96
CA GLY A 58 26.75 -2.78 -1.05
C GLY A 58 25.49 -2.14 -0.49
N LEU A 59 24.45 -1.96 -1.31
CA LEU A 59 23.14 -1.45 -0.87
C LEU A 59 22.46 -2.40 0.13
N SER A 60 22.59 -3.71 -0.05
CA SER A 60 22.08 -4.71 0.90
C SER A 60 22.80 -4.77 2.25
N ARG A 61 24.00 -4.18 2.37
CA ARG A 61 24.70 -4.07 3.67
C ARG A 61 24.20 -2.89 4.49
N ILE A 62 23.68 -1.87 3.81
CA ILE A 62 23.16 -0.64 4.43
C ILE A 62 21.77 -0.89 4.99
N ILE A 63 20.96 -1.66 4.26
CA ILE A 63 19.63 -2.07 4.71
C ILE A 63 19.70 -3.50 5.25
N THR A 64 19.68 -3.59 6.58
CA THR A 64 19.59 -4.85 7.31
C THR A 64 18.20 -5.46 7.19
N LYS A 65 18.15 -6.80 7.18
CA LYS A 65 16.90 -7.57 7.35
C LYS A 65 16.29 -7.42 8.75
N GLN A 66 16.94 -6.74 9.67
CA GLN A 66 16.38 -6.41 10.97
C GLN A 66 16.27 -4.89 11.03
N LEU A 67 15.06 -4.39 11.26
CA LEU A 67 14.85 -2.97 11.48
C LEU A 67 15.48 -2.62 12.84
N PRO A 68 16.21 -1.49 12.95
CA PRO A 68 16.69 -1.02 14.24
C PRO A 68 15.54 -0.73 15.21
N GLU A 69 15.82 -0.82 16.50
CA GLU A 69 14.85 -0.55 17.58
C GLU A 69 14.98 0.89 18.10
N ASP A 70 16.20 1.44 18.09
CA ASP A 70 16.49 2.80 18.55
C ASP A 70 16.09 3.85 17.51
N MET A 71 15.48 4.96 17.95
CA MET A 71 14.95 6.00 17.05
C MET A 71 16.02 6.67 16.20
N ASP A 72 17.22 6.89 16.75
CA ASP A 72 18.33 7.50 16.01
C ASP A 72 18.80 6.59 14.87
N ASP A 73 18.90 5.28 15.13
CA ASP A 73 19.28 4.28 14.12
C ASP A 73 18.17 4.08 13.08
N ILE A 74 16.90 4.17 13.49
CA ILE A 74 15.75 4.17 12.59
C ILE A 74 15.84 5.37 11.63
N VAL A 75 16.11 6.58 12.14
CA VAL A 75 16.25 7.78 11.32
C VAL A 75 17.40 7.62 10.33
N GLN A 76 18.57 7.14 10.78
CA GLN A 76 19.71 6.87 9.90
C GLN A 76 19.36 5.84 8.82
N TYR A 77 18.68 4.75 9.19
CA TYR A 77 18.22 3.71 8.27
C TYR A 77 17.36 4.29 7.14
N TYR A 78 16.44 5.21 7.46
CA TYR A 78 15.55 5.83 6.48
C TYR A 78 16.19 6.92 5.61
N ASN A 79 17.36 7.44 5.98
CA ASN A 79 18.12 8.37 5.15
C ASN A 79 18.74 7.69 3.91
N HIS A 80 18.81 6.36 3.89
CA HIS A 80 19.35 5.59 2.77
C HIS A 80 18.31 5.30 1.69
N ILE A 81 17.75 6.36 1.11
CA ILE A 81 16.62 6.31 0.16
C ILE A 81 16.85 5.36 -1.03
N ASP A 82 18.00 5.45 -1.70
CA ASP A 82 18.30 4.60 -2.87
C ASP A 82 18.42 3.12 -2.48
N ALA A 83 18.91 2.84 -1.27
CA ALA A 83 18.93 1.48 -0.74
C ALA A 83 17.49 0.97 -0.56
N ILE A 84 16.56 1.79 -0.04
CA ILE A 84 15.15 1.42 0.11
C ILE A 84 14.55 1.09 -1.26
N GLN A 85 14.87 1.88 -2.30
CA GLN A 85 14.41 1.61 -3.65
C GLN A 85 15.00 0.31 -4.23
N ALA A 86 16.26 -0.01 -3.92
CA ALA A 86 16.97 -1.19 -4.40
C ALA A 86 16.65 -2.49 -3.62
N THR A 87 15.86 -2.41 -2.55
CA THR A 87 15.46 -3.60 -1.77
C THR A 87 14.53 -4.55 -2.53
N SER A 88 14.49 -5.80 -2.07
CA SER A 88 13.55 -6.82 -2.56
C SER A 88 12.10 -6.37 -2.33
N PHE A 89 11.16 -6.95 -3.09
CA PHE A 89 9.74 -6.61 -2.97
C PHE A 89 9.20 -6.83 -1.54
N VAL A 90 9.57 -7.93 -0.88
CA VAL A 90 9.13 -8.24 0.49
C VAL A 90 9.69 -7.21 1.47
N GLU A 91 10.99 -6.92 1.36
CA GLU A 91 11.65 -5.99 2.28
C GLU A 91 11.12 -4.56 2.08
N LYS A 92 10.83 -4.17 0.84
CA LYS A 92 10.17 -2.90 0.53
C LYS A 92 8.77 -2.80 1.16
N CYS A 93 7.97 -3.87 1.11
CA CYS A 93 6.67 -3.92 1.78
C CYS A 93 6.82 -3.72 3.28
N ARG A 94 7.79 -4.40 3.91
CA ARG A 94 8.08 -4.28 5.33
C ARG A 94 8.51 -2.88 5.74
N ILE A 95 9.54 -2.34 5.10
CA ILE A 95 10.14 -1.05 5.42
C ILE A 95 9.10 0.06 5.33
N LEU A 96 8.28 0.05 4.27
CA LEU A 96 7.24 1.05 4.06
C LEU A 96 6.06 0.90 5.04
N ALA A 97 5.69 -0.34 5.40
CA ALA A 97 4.70 -0.58 6.44
C ALA A 97 5.16 -0.09 7.81
N HIS A 98 6.43 -0.36 8.14
CA HIS A 98 7.05 0.14 9.36
C HIS A 98 7.08 1.67 9.40
N ALA A 99 7.56 2.32 8.33
CA ALA A 99 7.58 3.77 8.23
C ALA A 99 6.18 4.38 8.42
N ASN A 100 5.17 3.80 7.74
CA ASN A 100 3.80 4.26 7.88
C ASN A 100 3.26 4.08 9.31
N ASN A 101 3.70 3.07 10.06
CA ASN A 101 3.32 2.91 11.47
C ASN A 101 3.96 3.99 12.34
N LEU A 102 5.25 4.28 12.17
CA LEU A 102 5.95 5.37 12.89
C LEU A 102 5.28 6.73 12.67
N PHE A 103 4.79 7.02 11.46
CA PHE A 103 4.09 8.27 11.18
C PHE A 103 2.64 8.33 11.72
N ARG A 104 2.08 7.19 12.16
CA ARG A 104 0.72 7.10 12.71
C ARG A 104 0.71 7.08 14.23
N ASP A 105 1.71 6.44 14.82
CA ASP A 105 1.82 6.28 16.27
C ASP A 105 2.17 7.62 16.95
N PRO A 106 1.33 8.16 17.85
CA PRO A 106 1.56 9.46 18.48
C PRO A 106 2.90 9.59 19.22
N GLU A 107 3.42 8.49 19.77
CA GLU A 107 4.66 8.50 20.55
C GLU A 107 5.88 8.70 19.64
N THR A 108 6.00 7.87 18.60
CA THR A 108 7.12 7.91 17.66
C THR A 108 7.00 8.98 16.57
N LYS A 109 5.77 9.41 16.24
CA LYS A 109 5.49 10.37 15.16
C LYS A 109 6.22 11.70 15.35
N ARG A 110 6.24 12.26 16.57
CA ARG A 110 6.83 13.60 16.79
C ARG A 110 8.33 13.62 16.54
N GLU A 111 9.03 12.60 17.01
CA GLU A 111 10.48 12.48 16.84
C GLU A 111 10.82 12.18 15.38
N PHE A 112 10.12 11.22 14.79
CA PHE A 112 10.35 10.86 13.39
C PHE A 112 10.00 12.01 12.43
N GLN A 113 8.96 12.80 12.70
CA GLN A 113 8.61 13.96 11.89
C GLN A 113 9.61 15.12 11.96
N LYS A 114 10.32 15.30 13.08
CA LYS A 114 11.36 16.33 13.19
C LYS A 114 12.50 16.09 12.22
N GLU A 115 12.93 14.83 12.09
CA GLU A 115 14.06 14.44 11.27
C GLU A 115 13.65 14.17 9.80
N GLN A 116 12.56 13.44 9.60
CA GLN A 116 12.15 13.01 8.26
C GLN A 116 11.18 13.98 7.56
N GLY A 117 10.61 14.93 8.29
CA GLY A 117 9.57 15.84 7.82
C GLY A 117 8.18 15.21 7.91
N THR A 118 7.22 15.74 7.16
CA THR A 118 5.88 15.13 7.11
C THR A 118 5.91 13.79 6.34
N TRP A 119 4.87 12.97 6.50
CA TRP A 119 4.72 11.75 5.70
C TRP A 119 4.85 12.04 4.19
N LYS A 120 4.30 13.17 3.73
CA LYS A 120 4.39 13.60 2.34
C LYS A 120 5.84 13.89 1.93
N ASP A 121 6.63 14.53 2.80
CA ASP A 121 8.03 14.84 2.51
C ASP A 121 8.87 13.58 2.44
N PHE A 122 8.64 12.63 3.36
CA PHE A 122 9.26 11.31 3.31
C PHE A 122 8.94 10.58 2.00
N LEU A 123 7.67 10.58 1.58
CA LEU A 123 7.25 9.97 0.31
C LEU A 123 7.91 10.61 -0.92
N ASN A 124 8.03 11.95 -0.91
CA ASN A 124 8.71 12.69 -1.97
C ASN A 124 10.21 12.34 -2.02
N LYS A 125 10.86 12.27 -0.86
CA LYS A 125 12.26 11.85 -0.72
C LYS A 125 12.48 10.49 -1.36
N ILE A 126 11.64 9.50 -1.07
CA ILE A 126 11.75 8.15 -1.67
C ILE A 126 11.24 8.04 -3.11
N GLY A 127 10.76 9.14 -3.72
CA GLY A 127 10.27 9.14 -5.09
C GLY A 127 9.03 8.27 -5.32
N MET A 128 8.20 8.06 -4.30
CA MET A 128 6.99 7.23 -4.40
C MET A 128 5.73 8.02 -4.08
N SER A 129 4.68 7.79 -4.87
CA SER A 129 3.36 8.35 -4.57
C SER A 129 2.70 7.66 -3.38
N HIS A 130 1.84 8.40 -2.68
CA HIS A 130 1.03 7.86 -1.58
C HIS A 130 0.24 6.60 -1.97
N ALA A 131 -0.32 6.56 -3.20
CA ALA A 131 -1.05 5.41 -3.71
C ALA A 131 -0.18 4.18 -4.00
N GLN A 132 1.11 4.37 -4.32
CA GLN A 132 2.06 3.26 -4.46
C GLN A 132 2.44 2.72 -3.09
N VAL A 133 2.79 3.60 -2.15
CA VAL A 133 3.17 3.19 -0.79
C VAL A 133 2.03 2.51 -0.06
N ASN A 134 0.81 3.05 -0.14
CA ASN A 134 -0.36 2.39 0.44
C ASN A 134 -0.58 0.96 -0.08
N ARG A 135 -0.23 0.67 -1.35
CA ARG A 135 -0.31 -0.70 -1.87
C ARG A 135 0.72 -1.61 -1.21
N PHE A 136 1.98 -1.17 -1.07
CA PHE A 136 3.02 -1.94 -0.38
C PHE A 136 2.68 -2.16 1.11
N VAL A 137 2.20 -1.13 1.79
CA VAL A 137 1.71 -1.22 3.17
C VAL A 137 0.55 -2.22 3.27
N SER A 138 -0.40 -2.16 2.35
CA SER A 138 -1.53 -3.10 2.31
C SER A 138 -1.07 -4.53 2.07
N PHE A 139 -0.10 -4.75 1.18
CA PHE A 139 0.48 -6.08 0.96
C PHE A 139 1.12 -6.64 2.22
N TRP A 140 1.90 -5.83 2.94
CA TRP A 140 2.52 -6.25 4.19
C TRP A 140 1.47 -6.60 5.25
N ASN A 141 0.54 -5.69 5.53
CA ASN A 141 -0.45 -5.87 6.58
C ASN A 141 -1.40 -7.06 6.29
N ILE A 142 -1.79 -7.22 5.02
CA ILE A 142 -2.75 -8.25 4.64
C ILE A 142 -2.09 -9.59 4.38
N PHE A 143 -0.90 -9.69 3.79
CA PHE A 143 -0.29 -10.99 3.47
C PHE A 143 0.80 -11.42 4.45
N GLY A 144 1.56 -10.47 4.98
CA GLY A 144 2.71 -10.75 5.85
C GLY A 144 3.89 -11.38 5.09
N PRO A 145 5.02 -11.62 5.79
CA PRO A 145 6.27 -12.05 5.17
C PRO A 145 6.15 -13.38 4.43
N ASN A 146 5.62 -14.42 5.08
CA ASN A 146 5.59 -15.79 4.55
C ASN A 146 4.81 -15.89 3.23
N ILE A 147 3.67 -15.21 3.13
CA ILE A 147 2.86 -15.23 1.89
C ILE A 147 3.56 -14.43 0.79
N LEU A 148 4.15 -13.27 1.12
CA LEU A 148 4.85 -12.45 0.13
C LEU A 148 6.09 -13.18 -0.42
N GLU A 149 6.85 -13.89 0.41
CA GLU A 149 7.96 -14.73 -0.03
C GLU A 149 7.48 -15.85 -0.96
N LYS A 150 6.43 -16.59 -0.57
CA LYS A 150 5.81 -17.61 -1.42
C LYS A 150 5.32 -17.05 -2.76
N THR A 151 4.82 -15.81 -2.77
CA THR A 151 4.39 -15.17 -4.04
C THR A 151 5.55 -14.88 -4.98
N ILE A 152 6.74 -14.60 -4.46
CA ILE A 152 7.95 -14.46 -5.27
C ILE A 152 8.36 -15.81 -5.84
N GLU A 153 8.39 -16.87 -5.02
CA GLU A 153 8.74 -18.23 -5.45
C GLU A 153 7.84 -18.74 -6.58
N GLN A 154 6.55 -18.40 -6.52
CA GLN A 154 5.54 -18.78 -7.51
C GLN A 154 5.45 -17.80 -8.71
N ASN A 155 6.39 -16.86 -8.87
CA ASN A 155 6.37 -15.82 -9.91
C ASN A 155 5.05 -15.04 -9.98
N PHE A 156 4.41 -14.83 -8.82
CA PHE A 156 3.12 -14.17 -8.71
C PHE A 156 3.32 -12.65 -8.62
N SER A 157 2.82 -11.93 -9.63
CA SER A 157 3.11 -10.50 -9.77
C SER A 157 2.39 -9.63 -8.73
N ALA A 158 2.98 -8.49 -8.40
CA ALA A 158 2.35 -7.47 -7.55
C ALA A 158 1.00 -6.97 -8.10
N THR A 159 0.82 -6.99 -9.42
CA THR A 159 -0.47 -6.67 -10.05
C THR A 159 -1.55 -7.71 -9.74
N LYS A 160 -1.21 -9.00 -9.67
CA LYS A 160 -2.16 -10.04 -9.26
C LYS A 160 -2.48 -9.94 -7.77
N LEU A 161 -1.48 -9.64 -6.92
CA LEU A 161 -1.70 -9.36 -5.49
C LEU A 161 -2.67 -8.20 -5.28
N ALA A 162 -2.52 -7.12 -6.06
CA ALA A 162 -3.43 -5.97 -5.99
C ALA A 162 -4.88 -6.35 -6.36
N GLU A 163 -5.09 -7.26 -7.31
CA GLU A 163 -6.43 -7.75 -7.63
C GLU A 163 -7.03 -8.51 -6.44
N LEU A 164 -6.24 -9.35 -5.75
CA LEU A 164 -6.70 -10.09 -4.57
C LEU A 164 -7.10 -9.19 -3.41
N LEU A 165 -6.40 -8.07 -3.19
CA LEU A 165 -6.78 -7.10 -2.16
C LEU A 165 -8.20 -6.54 -2.34
N SER A 166 -8.73 -6.61 -3.56
CA SER A 166 -10.06 -6.10 -3.89
C SER A 166 -11.14 -7.20 -3.94
N TRP A 167 -10.80 -8.42 -3.52
CA TRP A 167 -11.77 -9.52 -3.44
C TRP A 167 -12.70 -9.33 -2.24
N PRO A 168 -13.95 -9.83 -2.33
CA PRO A 168 -14.89 -9.77 -1.22
C PRO A 168 -14.57 -10.76 -0.09
N GLU A 169 -13.73 -11.77 -0.37
CA GLU A 169 -13.26 -12.74 0.63
C GLU A 169 -11.86 -12.40 1.13
N ASN A 170 -11.45 -13.00 2.25
CA ASN A 170 -10.12 -12.78 2.80
C ASN A 170 -9.04 -13.30 1.81
N PRO A 171 -8.15 -12.44 1.30
CA PRO A 171 -7.19 -12.85 0.28
C PRO A 171 -6.08 -13.75 0.85
N LYS A 172 -5.86 -13.77 2.18
CA LYS A 172 -4.93 -14.71 2.83
C LYS A 172 -5.40 -16.16 2.68
N SER A 173 -6.66 -16.44 2.97
CA SER A 173 -7.20 -17.80 2.91
C SER A 173 -7.18 -18.33 1.49
N ALA A 174 -7.51 -17.47 0.51
CA ALA A 174 -7.43 -17.81 -0.91
C ALA A 174 -6.03 -18.28 -1.36
N LEU A 175 -4.96 -17.73 -0.77
CA LEU A 175 -3.57 -18.09 -1.08
C LEU A 175 -3.01 -19.26 -0.24
N LEU A 176 -3.46 -19.39 1.00
CA LEU A 176 -2.95 -20.41 1.93
C LEU A 176 -3.63 -21.77 1.77
N GLU A 177 -4.93 -21.80 1.48
CA GLU A 177 -5.73 -23.03 1.55
C GLU A 177 -5.71 -23.86 0.25
N ASN A 178 -4.87 -23.51 -0.73
CA ASN A 178 -4.89 -24.08 -2.08
C ASN A 178 -6.32 -24.15 -2.67
N LYS A 179 -7.16 -23.20 -2.27
CA LYS A 179 -8.56 -23.15 -2.66
C LYS A 179 -8.63 -23.00 -4.17
N LYS A 180 -9.35 -23.92 -4.80
CA LYS A 180 -9.54 -23.89 -6.24
C LYS A 180 -10.80 -23.11 -6.58
N TYR A 181 -10.71 -22.29 -7.62
CA TYR A 181 -11.84 -21.55 -8.17
C TYR A 181 -12.12 -22.05 -9.57
N SER A 182 -13.40 -22.15 -9.91
CA SER A 182 -13.83 -22.48 -11.26
C SER A 182 -13.61 -21.28 -12.17
N THR A 183 -12.77 -21.47 -13.19
CA THR A 183 -12.57 -20.57 -14.33
C THR A 183 -13.08 -21.24 -15.60
N GLU A 184 -13.12 -20.51 -16.71
CA GLU A 184 -13.47 -21.07 -18.03
C GLU A 184 -12.54 -22.23 -18.45
N ASN A 185 -11.28 -22.19 -18.00
CA ASN A 185 -10.24 -23.18 -18.30
C ASN A 185 -10.12 -24.28 -17.23
N GLY A 186 -11.15 -24.47 -16.40
CA GLY A 186 -11.20 -25.48 -15.36
C GLY A 186 -10.98 -24.95 -13.94
N SER A 187 -10.71 -25.85 -13.01
CA SER A 187 -10.57 -25.52 -11.59
C SER A 187 -9.11 -25.24 -11.25
N LYS A 188 -8.76 -23.97 -11.09
CA LYS A 188 -7.37 -23.51 -10.86
C LYS A 188 -7.18 -22.98 -9.45
N THR A 189 -5.94 -22.99 -8.95
CA THR A 189 -5.57 -22.23 -7.76
C THR A 189 -5.26 -20.76 -8.11
N VAL A 190 -5.21 -19.88 -7.10
CA VAL A 190 -4.90 -18.46 -7.32
C VAL A 190 -3.55 -18.26 -8.03
N TYR A 191 -2.54 -19.07 -7.70
CA TYR A 191 -1.20 -18.95 -8.29
C TYR A 191 -1.17 -19.30 -9.79
N GLU A 192 -1.99 -20.25 -10.21
CA GLU A 192 -2.09 -20.71 -11.61
C GLU A 192 -2.89 -19.74 -12.49
N MET A 193 -3.71 -18.88 -11.90
CA MET A 193 -4.61 -18.00 -12.64
C MET A 193 -3.88 -16.85 -13.31
N THR A 194 -4.33 -16.50 -14.51
CA THR A 194 -3.99 -15.21 -15.11
C THR A 194 -4.69 -14.06 -14.38
N ARG A 195 -4.27 -12.82 -14.66
CA ARG A 195 -4.91 -11.65 -14.05
C ARG A 195 -6.38 -11.54 -14.46
N GLU A 196 -6.68 -11.90 -15.70
CA GLU A 196 -8.01 -11.90 -16.28
C GLU A 196 -8.91 -12.94 -15.61
N GLU A 197 -8.37 -14.14 -15.37
CA GLU A 197 -9.06 -15.19 -14.61
C GLU A 197 -9.34 -14.75 -13.16
N LEU A 198 -8.39 -14.07 -12.50
CA LEU A 198 -8.62 -13.52 -11.15
C LEU A 198 -9.74 -12.47 -11.13
N ARG A 199 -9.83 -11.61 -12.16
CA ARG A 199 -10.91 -10.62 -12.29
C ARG A 199 -12.25 -11.29 -12.56
N GLU A 200 -12.24 -12.37 -13.34
CA GLU A 200 -13.44 -13.16 -13.60
C GLU A 200 -13.96 -13.80 -12.32
N VAL A 201 -13.08 -14.48 -11.57
CA VAL A 201 -13.41 -15.06 -10.26
C VAL A 201 -13.92 -13.98 -9.31
N LYS A 202 -13.26 -12.83 -9.23
CA LYS A 202 -13.73 -11.67 -8.45
C LYS A 202 -15.16 -11.28 -8.81
N ARG A 203 -15.48 -11.14 -10.10
CA ARG A 203 -16.85 -10.79 -10.55
C ARG A 203 -17.87 -11.84 -10.13
N ARG A 204 -17.53 -13.13 -10.22
CA ARG A 204 -18.38 -14.24 -9.77
C ARG A 204 -18.59 -14.19 -8.25
N LEU A 205 -17.53 -13.95 -7.48
CA LEU A 205 -17.59 -13.84 -6.01
C LEU A 205 -18.48 -12.66 -5.57
N ILE A 206 -18.32 -11.49 -6.18
CA ILE A 206 -19.16 -10.32 -5.90
C ILE A 206 -20.63 -10.62 -6.23
N SER A 207 -20.88 -11.26 -7.38
CA SER A 207 -22.25 -11.62 -7.79
C SER A 207 -22.90 -12.60 -6.81
N ARG A 208 -22.12 -13.55 -6.27
CA ARG A 208 -22.59 -14.49 -5.25
C ARG A 208 -22.88 -13.77 -3.94
N ASN A 209 -21.96 -12.92 -3.47
CA ASN A 209 -22.14 -12.16 -2.24
C ASN A 209 -23.38 -11.25 -2.32
N ASN A 210 -23.60 -10.57 -3.44
CA ASN A 210 -24.80 -9.76 -3.64
C ASN A 210 -26.10 -10.58 -3.61
N LYS A 211 -26.09 -11.81 -4.14
CA LYS A 211 -27.25 -12.71 -4.04
C LYS A 211 -27.48 -13.16 -2.60
N GLU A 212 -26.42 -13.52 -1.87
CA GLU A 212 -26.52 -13.91 -0.45
C GLU A 212 -27.03 -12.74 0.42
N VAL A 213 -26.51 -11.53 0.22
CA VAL A 213 -27.01 -10.31 0.90
C VAL A 213 -28.47 -10.02 0.55
N GLN A 214 -28.90 -10.23 -0.69
CA GLN A 214 -30.31 -10.08 -1.08
C GLN A 214 -31.22 -11.13 -0.43
N VAL A 215 -30.74 -12.36 -0.25
CA VAL A 215 -31.47 -13.42 0.45
C VAL A 215 -31.61 -13.07 1.94
N ILE A 216 -30.55 -12.57 2.57
CA ILE A 216 -30.57 -12.12 3.97
C ILE A 216 -31.53 -10.92 4.14
N LYS A 217 -31.52 -9.95 3.22
CA LYS A 217 -32.47 -8.81 3.24
C LYS A 217 -33.93 -9.24 3.00
N LYS A 218 -34.17 -10.31 2.23
CA LYS A 218 -35.53 -10.89 2.09
C LYS A 218 -35.95 -11.73 3.31
N GLN A 219 -35.00 -12.25 4.08
CA GLN A 219 -35.25 -13.00 5.31
C GLN A 219 -35.33 -12.12 6.57
N SER A 220 -34.95 -10.85 6.51
CA SER A 220 -35.26 -9.88 7.59
C SER A 220 -36.74 -9.50 7.58
N LYS A 221 -37.62 -10.48 7.82
CA LYS A 221 -38.92 -10.20 8.43
C LYS A 221 -38.62 -9.58 9.80
N ALA A 222 -39.31 -8.48 10.13
CA ALA A 222 -39.20 -7.84 11.43
C ALA A 222 -39.27 -8.91 12.53
N LYS A 223 -38.16 -9.14 13.25
CA LYS A 223 -38.20 -9.96 14.46
C LYS A 223 -39.18 -9.26 15.39
N LYS A 224 -40.32 -9.90 15.70
CA LYS A 224 -41.13 -9.49 16.84
C LYS A 224 -40.24 -9.65 18.06
N LEU A 225 -39.87 -8.53 18.68
CA LEU A 225 -39.20 -8.50 19.96
C LEU A 225 -40.26 -8.81 21.01
N GLU A 226 -40.41 -10.07 21.38
CA GLU A 226 -41.18 -10.44 22.56
C GLU A 226 -40.28 -10.21 23.78
N ILE A 227 -40.64 -9.22 24.59
CA ILE A 227 -39.90 -8.84 25.79
C ILE A 227 -40.62 -9.49 26.97
N PHE A 228 -39.95 -10.45 27.60
CA PHE A 228 -40.45 -11.13 28.79
C PHE A 228 -39.86 -10.46 30.03
N PHE A 229 -40.74 -9.96 30.89
CA PHE A 229 -40.40 -9.56 32.25
C PHE A 229 -40.65 -10.75 33.17
N SER A 230 -39.65 -11.11 33.97
CA SER A 230 -39.73 -12.23 34.92
C SER A 230 -40.69 -11.96 36.08
N ASP A 231 -40.84 -10.69 36.46
CA ASP A 231 -41.69 -10.25 37.55
C ASP A 231 -42.52 -9.04 37.12
N LEU A 232 -43.84 -9.17 37.21
CA LEU A 232 -44.81 -8.14 36.83
C LEU A 232 -44.88 -7.00 37.86
N MET A 233 -44.18 -7.12 38.99
CA MET A 233 -44.03 -6.08 40.00
C MET A 233 -42.71 -5.32 39.88
N GLU A 234 -41.89 -5.60 38.85
CA GLU A 234 -40.66 -4.83 38.61
C GLU A 234 -40.97 -3.36 38.34
N PRO A 235 -40.28 -2.41 39.03
CA PRO A 235 -40.46 -0.97 38.82
C PRO A 235 -40.27 -0.54 37.35
N LEU A 236 -39.42 -1.25 36.60
CA LEU A 236 -39.20 -1.00 35.17
C LEU A 236 -40.42 -1.38 34.33
N TYR A 237 -41.07 -2.51 34.63
CA TYR A 237 -42.28 -2.95 33.93
C TYR A 237 -43.45 -2.00 34.18
N ILE A 238 -43.66 -1.61 35.45
CA ILE A 238 -44.72 -0.67 35.84
C ILE A 238 -44.52 0.67 35.14
N ASN A 239 -43.30 1.23 35.17
CA ASN A 239 -42.98 2.47 34.46
C ASN A 239 -43.20 2.37 32.95
N LEU A 240 -42.84 1.23 32.34
CA LEU A 240 -43.04 1.00 30.91
C LEU A 240 -44.52 0.97 30.55
N GLN A 241 -45.36 0.32 31.37
CA GLN A 241 -46.82 0.29 31.20
C GLN A 241 -47.45 1.68 31.35
N GLU A 242 -47.03 2.46 32.34
CA GLU A 242 -47.51 3.83 32.52
C GLU A 242 -47.17 4.73 31.33
N ILE A 243 -45.96 4.61 30.79
CA ILE A 243 -45.53 5.36 29.60
C ILE A 243 -46.29 4.88 28.35
N ALA A 244 -46.52 3.58 28.22
CA ALA A 244 -47.34 2.97 27.16
C ALA A 244 -48.77 3.52 27.17
N ALA A 245 -49.41 3.55 28.34
CA ALA A 245 -50.74 4.11 28.52
C ALA A 245 -50.79 5.61 28.18
N LYS A 246 -49.79 6.38 28.65
CA LYS A 246 -49.70 7.83 28.39
C LYS A 246 -49.50 8.16 26.92
N LYS A 247 -48.67 7.38 26.21
CA LYS A 247 -48.36 7.58 24.78
C LYS A 247 -49.33 6.87 23.82
N LYS A 248 -50.27 6.06 24.32
CA LYS A 248 -51.15 5.18 23.51
C LYS A 248 -50.36 4.29 22.54
N MET A 249 -49.23 3.77 23.00
CA MET A 249 -48.32 2.92 22.24
C MET A 249 -48.13 1.58 22.94
N LYS A 250 -47.70 0.55 22.20
CA LYS A 250 -47.31 -0.72 22.82
C LYS A 250 -45.95 -0.59 23.50
N GLU A 251 -45.71 -1.38 24.54
CA GLU A 251 -44.45 -1.42 25.30
C GLU A 251 -43.24 -1.65 24.37
N GLU A 252 -43.40 -2.57 23.40
CA GLU A 252 -42.39 -2.88 22.38
C GLU A 252 -41.99 -1.66 21.54
N GLN A 253 -42.95 -0.79 21.22
CA GLN A 253 -42.71 0.40 20.40
C GLN A 253 -41.91 1.44 21.18
N ILE A 254 -42.17 1.59 22.48
CA ILE A 254 -41.43 2.51 23.36
C ILE A 254 -39.98 2.08 23.50
N ILE A 255 -39.74 0.78 23.65
CA ILE A 255 -38.38 0.24 23.76
C ILE A 255 -37.63 0.40 22.44
N MET A 256 -38.31 0.19 21.31
CA MET A 256 -37.72 0.42 19.99
C MET A 256 -37.34 1.90 19.75
N GLU A 257 -38.19 2.85 20.17
CA GLU A 257 -37.85 4.28 20.12
C GLU A 257 -36.61 4.58 20.98
N ALA A 258 -36.58 4.08 22.22
CA ALA A 258 -35.45 4.29 23.13
C ALA A 258 -34.13 3.69 22.60
N LEU A 259 -34.19 2.49 21.99
CA LEU A 259 -33.04 1.85 21.38
C LEU A 259 -32.55 2.60 20.14
N GLN A 260 -33.46 3.13 19.32
CA GLN A 260 -33.10 3.95 18.17
C GLN A 260 -32.45 5.27 18.59
N ASP A 261 -32.98 5.92 19.63
CA ASP A 261 -32.39 7.13 20.20
C ASP A 261 -31.01 6.85 20.80
N TYR A 262 -30.84 5.71 21.48
CA TYR A 262 -29.53 5.28 21.98
C TYR A 262 -28.54 5.03 20.84
N LEU A 263 -28.93 4.27 19.82
CA LEU A 263 -28.07 3.99 18.67
C LEU A 263 -27.67 5.26 17.92
N LYS A 264 -28.61 6.19 17.68
CA LYS A 264 -28.30 7.49 17.08
C LYS A 264 -27.35 8.33 17.93
N LYS A 265 -27.44 8.22 19.25
CA LYS A 265 -26.58 8.97 20.18
C LYS A 265 -25.15 8.39 20.26
N TYR A 266 -24.97 7.13 19.89
CA TYR A 266 -23.69 6.41 19.96
C TYR A 266 -23.18 5.92 18.59
N GLU A 267 -23.76 6.38 17.48
CA GLU A 267 -23.11 6.30 16.17
C GLU A 267 -21.85 7.18 16.21
N ILE A 268 -20.71 6.52 16.43
CA ILE A 268 -19.36 7.05 16.21
C ILE A 268 -19.20 7.18 14.69
N ASP A 269 -19.13 8.41 14.20
CA ASP A 269 -18.65 8.75 12.85
C ASP A 269 -17.21 8.25 12.61
#